data_AF-A0A820L9K3-F1
#
_entry.id   AF-A0A820L9K3-F1
#
_cell.length_a   1.000
_cell.length_b   1.000
_cell.length_c   1.000
_cell.angle_alpha   90.00
_cell.angle_beta   90.00
_cell.angle_gamma   90.00
#
_symmetry.space_group_name_H-M   'P 1'
#
loop_
_entity.id
_entity.type
_entity.pdbx_description
1 polymer ?
#
loop_
_entity_poly.entity_id
_entity_poly.type
_entity_poly.pdbx_seq_one_letter_code
_entity_poly.pdbx_strand_id
1 'polypeptide(L)'
;TLCINSNEVELAHLYYLPKAHKPGTPLRPIISGLKYPAIKISKFLDELLRPLFDKMALKSTVTSGFELVEQLQKCSKDNMRQETLFCTIDVMDLYTMVPQVEGVLALRKMLEYLKLKQVGGLKIETIIRLSRFVMQNNYFSYKGQYYH
;
A
#
# COMPACT_ATOMS: atom_id res chain seq x y z
N THR A 1 5.30 -16.81 15.44
CA THR A 1 4.58 -17.90 14.75
C THR A 1 3.33 -17.36 14.10
N LEU A 2 3.07 -17.64 12.81
CA LEU A 2 1.88 -17.21 12.05
C LEU A 2 0.59 -17.95 12.49
N CYS A 3 0.44 -18.29 13.77
CA CYS A 3 -0.75 -18.96 14.27
C CYS A 3 -1.86 -17.94 14.54
N ILE A 4 -3.05 -18.28 14.06
CA ILE A 4 -4.28 -17.51 14.29
C ILE A 4 -5.00 -18.18 15.46
N ASN A 5 -5.23 -17.41 16.52
CA ASN A 5 -6.08 -17.82 17.63
C ASN A 5 -7.49 -17.30 17.33
N SER A 6 -8.48 -18.19 17.25
CA SER A 6 -9.86 -17.79 16.94
C SER A 6 -10.44 -16.79 17.94
N ASN A 7 -9.95 -16.79 19.18
CA ASN A 7 -10.38 -15.87 20.23
C ASN A 7 -9.78 -14.46 20.09
N GLU A 8 -8.79 -14.27 19.20
CA GLU A 8 -8.15 -12.98 18.91
C GLU A 8 -8.64 -12.35 17.60
N VAL A 9 -9.46 -13.07 16.83
CA VAL A 9 -9.90 -12.65 15.50
C VAL A 9 -11.24 -11.96 15.59
N GLU A 10 -11.30 -10.75 15.03
CA GLU A 10 -12.54 -10.01 14.86
C GLU A 10 -12.67 -9.60 13.39
N LEU A 11 -13.89 -9.62 12.88
CA LEU A 11 -14.16 -9.14 11.54
C LEU A 11 -13.93 -7.63 11.47
N ALA A 12 -13.41 -7.14 10.35
CA ALA A 12 -13.24 -5.71 10.19
C ALA A 12 -14.61 -4.99 10.11
N HIS A 13 -14.67 -3.74 10.53
CA HIS A 13 -15.90 -2.93 10.51
C HIS A 13 -15.76 -1.72 9.60
N LEU A 14 -16.75 -1.48 8.75
CA LEU A 14 -16.82 -0.29 7.90
C LEU A 14 -17.45 0.88 8.68
N TYR A 15 -16.75 2.01 8.71
CA TYR A 15 -17.25 3.29 9.19
C TYR A 15 -16.86 4.42 8.23
N TYR A 16 -17.40 5.62 8.44
CA TYR A 16 -17.22 6.75 7.53
C TYR A 16 -16.68 7.97 8.27
N LEU A 17 -15.68 8.63 7.68
CA LEU A 17 -15.15 9.90 8.16
C LEU A 17 -15.50 11.04 7.20
N PRO A 18 -16.02 12.19 7.68
CA PRO A 18 -16.36 13.31 6.81
C PRO A 18 -15.10 14.01 6.27
N LYS A 19 -15.07 14.30 4.96
CA LYS A 19 -14.06 15.17 4.33
C LYS A 19 -14.52 16.64 4.44
N ALA A 20 -14.46 17.22 5.64
CA ALA A 20 -14.98 18.56 5.94
C ALA A 20 -14.37 19.70 5.09
N HIS A 21 -13.19 19.49 4.50
CA HIS A 21 -12.53 20.45 3.62
C HIS A 21 -13.02 20.40 2.16
N LYS A 22 -13.95 19.51 1.80
CA LYS A 22 -14.50 19.40 0.44
C LYS A 22 -15.96 19.86 0.39
N PRO A 23 -16.41 20.56 -0.67
CA PRO A 23 -17.82 20.93 -0.83
C PRO A 23 -18.75 19.73 -0.70
N GLY A 24 -19.86 19.90 0.03
CA GLY A 24 -20.83 18.82 0.28
C GLY A 24 -20.37 17.77 1.31
N THR A 25 -19.21 17.93 1.95
CA THR A 25 -18.70 17.06 3.02
C THR A 25 -18.79 15.57 2.70
N PRO A 26 -18.21 15.11 1.57
CA PRO A 26 -18.28 13.70 1.17
C PRO A 26 -17.65 12.80 2.23
N LEU A 27 -18.19 11.59 2.37
CA LEU A 27 -17.72 10.61 3.34
C LEU A 27 -16.54 9.80 2.78
N ARG A 28 -15.55 9.51 3.62
CA ARG A 28 -14.45 8.58 3.36
C ARG A 28 -14.77 7.24 4.05
N PRO A 29 -14.98 6.15 3.33
CA PRO A 29 -15.10 4.83 3.94
C PRO A 29 -13.76 4.42 4.55
N ILE A 30 -13.78 3.84 5.74
CA ILE A 30 -12.63 3.27 6.43
C ILE A 30 -13.00 1.88 6.96
N ILE A 31 -12.14 0.90 6.66
CA ILE A 31 -12.24 -0.45 7.19
C ILE A 31 -11.34 -0.56 8.43
N SER A 32 -11.94 -0.67 9.61
CA SER A 32 -11.21 -0.93 10.86
C SER A 32 -10.94 -2.43 11.00
N GLY A 33 -9.73 -2.86 10.63
CA GLY A 33 -9.33 -4.27 10.68
C GLY A 33 -8.09 -4.48 11.55
N LEU A 34 -8.14 -4.17 12.85
CA LEU A 34 -6.96 -4.39 13.73
C LEU A 34 -6.73 -5.86 14.07
N LYS A 35 -7.78 -6.69 13.98
CA LYS A 35 -7.81 -8.10 14.39
C LYS A 35 -8.33 -9.04 13.29
N TYR A 36 -8.37 -8.58 12.03
CA TYR A 36 -8.88 -9.40 10.94
C TYR A 36 -7.98 -10.61 10.67
N PRO A 37 -8.53 -11.71 10.10
CA PRO A 37 -7.84 -13.01 10.03
C PRO A 37 -6.45 -12.96 9.37
N ALA A 38 -6.28 -12.13 8.33
CA ALA A 38 -5.04 -12.08 7.56
C ALA A 38 -4.03 -11.02 8.08
N ILE A 39 -4.32 -10.30 9.17
CA ILE A 39 -3.43 -9.23 9.69
C ILE A 39 -2.01 -9.72 9.98
N LYS A 40 -1.87 -10.91 10.57
CA LYS A 40 -0.56 -11.47 10.95
C LYS A 40 0.27 -11.79 9.69
N ILE A 41 -0.37 -12.28 8.63
CA ILE A 41 0.28 -12.53 7.33
C ILE A 41 0.65 -11.20 6.66
N SER A 42 -0.27 -10.23 6.66
CA SER A 42 -0.03 -8.90 6.08
C SER A 42 1.16 -8.20 6.75
N LYS A 43 1.23 -8.22 8.08
CA LYS A 43 2.35 -7.64 8.83
C LYS A 43 3.67 -8.34 8.53
N PHE A 44 3.66 -9.67 8.53
CA PHE A 44 4.84 -10.45 8.18
C PHE A 44 5.36 -10.14 6.75
N LEU A 45 4.45 -10.06 5.78
CA LEU A 45 4.81 -9.68 4.41
C LEU A 45 5.35 -8.24 4.33
N ASP A 46 4.74 -7.29 5.06
CA ASP A 46 5.22 -5.91 5.11
C ASP A 46 6.64 -5.84 5.67
N GLU A 47 6.90 -6.46 6.82
CA GLU A 47 8.24 -6.51 7.44
C GLU A 47 9.28 -7.17 6.52
N LEU A 48 8.88 -8.22 5.81
CA LEU A 48 9.76 -8.95 4.89
C LEU A 48 10.10 -8.14 3.62
N LEU A 49 9.14 -7.38 3.09
CA LEU A 49 9.23 -6.73 1.78
C LEU A 49 9.60 -5.23 1.87
N ARG A 50 9.27 -4.56 2.97
CA ARG A 50 9.50 -3.12 3.19
C ARG A 50 10.94 -2.69 2.89
N PRO A 51 11.99 -3.37 3.39
CA PRO A 51 13.36 -2.94 3.11
C PRO A 51 13.72 -2.96 1.62
N LEU A 52 13.13 -3.89 0.85
CA LEU A 52 13.34 -3.99 -0.59
C LEU A 52 12.63 -2.84 -1.31
N PHE A 53 11.37 -2.59 -0.93
CA PHE A 53 10.57 -1.51 -1.49
C PHE A 53 11.20 -0.14 -1.22
N ASP A 54 11.56 0.14 0.02
CA ASP A 54 12.12 1.44 0.42
C ASP A 54 13.40 1.72 -0.36
N LYS A 55 14.30 0.74 -0.47
CA LYS A 55 15.53 0.87 -1.26
C LYS A 55 15.28 1.22 -2.73
N MET A 56 14.20 0.70 -3.32
CA MET A 56 13.81 1.05 -4.70
C MET A 56 13.16 2.42 -4.78
N ALA A 57 12.27 2.73 -3.84
CA ALA A 57 11.47 3.96 -3.82
C ALA A 57 12.29 5.22 -3.54
N LEU A 58 13.43 5.11 -2.85
CA LEU A 58 14.33 6.23 -2.52
C LEU A 58 14.71 7.12 -3.72
N LYS A 59 14.71 6.57 -4.95
CA LYS A 59 15.08 7.33 -6.15
C LYS A 59 13.95 8.17 -6.74
N SER A 60 12.71 7.88 -6.38
CA SER A 60 11.51 8.44 -7.04
C SER A 60 10.48 9.01 -6.07
N THR A 61 10.68 8.80 -4.78
CA THR A 61 9.75 9.21 -3.73
C THR A 61 10.40 10.28 -2.88
N VAL A 62 9.61 11.29 -2.53
CA VAL A 62 9.98 12.34 -1.60
C VAL A 62 9.12 12.20 -0.35
N THR A 63 9.74 12.28 0.82
CA THR A 63 9.08 11.99 2.11
C THR A 63 8.61 13.23 2.86
N SER A 64 9.09 14.42 2.45
CA SER A 64 8.70 15.70 3.07
C SER A 64 8.73 16.87 2.09
N GLY A 65 8.02 17.95 2.42
CA GLY A 65 8.08 19.19 1.64
C GLY A 65 9.48 19.83 1.63
N PHE A 66 10.24 19.70 2.73
CA PHE A 66 11.61 20.19 2.79
C PHE A 66 12.53 19.45 1.82
N GLU A 67 12.44 18.12 1.80
CA GLU A 67 13.18 17.28 0.86
C GLU A 67 12.80 17.61 -0.59
N LEU A 68 11.51 17.86 -0.87
CA LEU A 68 11.06 18.25 -2.20
C LEU A 68 11.73 19.55 -2.66
N VAL A 69 11.71 20.59 -1.82
CA VAL A 69 12.33 21.88 -2.14
C VAL A 69 13.83 21.73 -2.37
N GLU A 70 14.52 20.96 -1.52
CA GLU A 70 15.96 20.71 -1.67
C GLU A 70 16.28 19.99 -2.99
N GLN A 71 15.52 18.94 -3.33
CA GLN A 71 15.70 18.21 -4.59
C GLN A 71 15.40 19.08 -5.82
N LEU A 72 14.35 19.90 -5.77
CA LEU A 72 14.03 20.85 -6.84
C LEU A 72 15.12 21.91 -7.02
N GLN A 73 15.66 22.45 -5.93
CA GLN A 73 16.79 23.40 -5.99
C GLN A 73 18.04 22.76 -6.60
N LYS A 74 18.38 21.52 -6.20
CA LYS A 74 19.48 20.76 -6.83
C LYS A 74 19.24 20.56 -8.32
N CYS A 75 18.03 20.13 -8.70
CA CYS A 75 17.63 19.92 -10.09
C CYS A 75 17.68 21.22 -10.91
N SER A 76 17.32 22.36 -10.30
CA SER A 76 17.28 23.66 -10.98
C SER A 76 18.64 24.15 -11.49
N LYS A 77 19.75 23.70 -10.91
CA LYS A 77 21.10 24.13 -11.29
C LYS A 77 21.52 23.58 -12.64
N ASP A 78 21.17 22.31 -12.91
CA ASP A 78 21.73 21.57 -14.06
C ASP A 78 20.65 21.06 -15.05
N ASN A 79 19.37 21.00 -14.64
CA ASN A 79 18.34 20.24 -15.38
C ASN A 79 17.03 21.01 -15.65
N MET A 80 16.89 22.25 -15.16
CA MET A 80 15.71 23.08 -15.43
C MET A 80 16.08 24.30 -16.26
N ARG A 81 15.17 24.70 -17.15
CA ARG A 81 15.26 25.92 -17.97
C ARG A 81 14.11 26.85 -17.59
N GLN A 82 14.14 28.08 -18.09
CA GLN A 82 13.07 29.04 -17.85
C GLN A 82 11.70 28.53 -18.36
N GLU A 83 11.71 27.70 -19.40
CA GLU A 83 10.51 27.12 -20.02
C GLU A 83 10.09 25.79 -19.37
N THR A 84 10.77 25.35 -18.30
CA THR A 84 10.39 24.11 -17.61
C THR A 84 9.02 24.26 -16.96
N LEU A 85 8.09 23.39 -17.36
CA LEU A 85 6.74 23.34 -16.81
C LEU A 85 6.67 22.34 -15.66
N PHE A 86 5.99 22.76 -14.58
CA PHE A 86 5.62 21.88 -13.48
C PHE A 86 4.20 21.38 -13.70
N CYS A 87 4.03 20.07 -13.62
CA CYS A 87 2.72 19.41 -13.68
C CYS A 87 2.44 18.72 -12.36
N THR A 88 1.24 18.90 -11.83
CA THR A 88 0.73 18.14 -10.69
C THR A 88 -0.32 17.16 -11.17
N ILE A 89 -0.13 15.89 -10.86
CA ILE A 89 -1.08 14.82 -11.13
C ILE A 89 -1.50 14.24 -9.79
N ASP A 90 -2.82 14.19 -9.54
CA ASP A 90 -3.39 13.60 -8.33
C ASP A 90 -4.10 12.29 -8.67
N VAL A 91 -3.89 11.27 -7.85
CA VAL A 91 -4.56 9.96 -7.99
C VAL A 91 -5.75 9.93 -7.06
N MET A 92 -6.95 9.97 -7.63
CA MET A 92 -8.19 9.89 -6.85
C MET A 92 -8.40 8.48 -6.27
N ASP A 93 -8.77 8.44 -4.99
CA ASP A 93 -9.20 7.22 -4.28
C ASP A 93 -8.25 6.02 -4.44
N LEU A 94 -6.94 6.28 -4.35
CA LEU A 94 -5.86 5.31 -4.57
C LEU A 94 -6.12 3.94 -3.93
N TYR A 95 -6.48 3.90 -2.65
CA TYR A 95 -6.67 2.63 -1.94
C TYR A 95 -7.81 1.76 -2.49
N THR A 96 -8.90 2.36 -2.97
CA THR A 96 -10.04 1.61 -3.51
C THR A 96 -9.88 1.29 -4.99
N MET A 97 -8.98 1.98 -5.69
CA MET A 97 -8.78 1.85 -7.13
C MET A 97 -7.62 0.93 -7.51
N VAL A 98 -6.82 0.44 -6.57
CA VAL A 98 -5.75 -0.54 -6.86
C VAL A 98 -6.38 -1.91 -7.12
N PRO A 99 -6.29 -2.45 -8.35
CA PRO A 99 -6.84 -3.77 -8.64
C PRO A 99 -6.03 -4.87 -7.94
N GLN A 100 -6.72 -5.84 -7.34
CA GLN A 100 -6.09 -6.86 -6.48
C GLN A 100 -5.10 -7.74 -7.25
N VAL A 101 -5.44 -8.15 -8.48
CA VAL A 101 -4.61 -9.03 -9.30
C VAL A 101 -3.35 -8.29 -9.74
N GLU A 102 -3.51 -7.08 -10.23
CA GLU A 102 -2.46 -6.20 -10.71
C GLU A 102 -1.51 -5.81 -9.58
N GLY A 103 -2.01 -5.59 -8.36
CA GLY A 103 -1.17 -5.36 -7.19
C GLY A 103 -0.23 -6.54 -6.89
N VAL A 104 -0.74 -7.77 -6.96
CA VAL A 104 0.08 -8.99 -6.78
C VAL A 104 1.07 -9.16 -7.93
N LEU A 105 0.67 -8.86 -9.17
CA LEU A 105 1.56 -8.91 -10.33
C LEU A 105 2.66 -7.85 -10.26
N ALA A 106 2.36 -6.65 -9.76
CA ALA A 106 3.35 -5.59 -9.55
C ALA A 106 4.41 -6.04 -8.53
N LEU A 107 4.00 -6.68 -7.44
CA LEU A 107 4.93 -7.27 -6.48
C LEU A 107 5.81 -8.34 -7.13
N ARG A 108 5.24 -9.24 -7.95
CA ARG A 108 6.03 -10.25 -8.68
C ARG A 108 7.07 -9.58 -9.58
N LYS A 109 6.67 -8.59 -10.37
CA LYS A 109 7.56 -7.84 -11.26
C LYS A 109 8.68 -7.14 -10.48
N MET A 110 8.39 -6.58 -9.30
CA MET A 110 9.41 -5.98 -8.42
C MET A 110 10.46 -7.02 -8.00
N LEU A 111 10.02 -8.20 -7.55
CA LEU A 111 10.92 -9.27 -7.09
C LEU A 111 11.76 -9.86 -8.24
N GLU A 112 11.18 -9.96 -9.45
CA GLU A 112 11.86 -10.36 -10.67
C GLU A 112 12.90 -9.34 -11.14
N TYR A 113 12.55 -8.05 -11.09
CA TYR A 113 13.47 -6.94 -11.39
C TYR A 113 14.70 -6.97 -10.48
N LEU A 114 14.49 -7.27 -9.19
CA LEU A 114 15.57 -7.47 -8.21
C LEU A 114 16.33 -8.80 -8.38
N LYS A 115 15.92 -9.65 -9.33
CA LYS A 115 16.51 -10.98 -9.62
C LYS A 115 16.55 -11.90 -8.39
N LEU A 116 15.56 -11.78 -7.50
CA LEU A 116 15.50 -12.56 -6.27
C LEU A 116 14.82 -13.91 -6.50
N LYS A 117 15.40 -14.97 -5.94
CA LYS A 117 14.77 -16.31 -5.90
C LYS A 117 14.04 -16.59 -4.59
N GLN A 118 14.42 -15.86 -3.53
CA GLN A 118 13.81 -15.92 -2.21
C GLN A 118 14.02 -14.62 -1.44
N VAL A 119 13.18 -14.35 -0.44
CA VAL A 119 13.34 -13.25 0.53
C VAL A 119 13.14 -13.82 1.92
N GLY A 120 14.08 -13.56 2.85
CA GLY A 120 14.01 -14.09 4.23
C GLY A 120 13.85 -15.62 4.31
N GLY A 121 14.40 -16.36 3.35
CA GLY A 121 14.27 -17.83 3.27
C GLY A 121 12.98 -18.34 2.63
N LEU A 122 12.03 -17.47 2.27
CA LEU A 122 10.82 -17.87 1.54
C LEU A 122 11.01 -17.74 0.02
N LYS A 123 10.65 -18.78 -0.73
CA LYS A 123 10.56 -18.73 -2.20
C LYS A 123 9.59 -17.64 -2.64
N ILE A 124 9.91 -16.95 -3.74
CA ILE A 124 9.04 -15.89 -4.31
C ILE A 124 7.60 -16.38 -4.52
N GLU A 125 7.42 -17.60 -5.00
CA GLU A 125 6.08 -18.16 -5.22
C GLU A 125 5.24 -18.24 -3.94
N THR A 126 5.87 -18.54 -2.79
CA THR A 126 5.18 -18.53 -1.49
C THR A 126 4.78 -17.11 -1.11
N ILE A 127 5.67 -16.13 -1.30
CA ILE A 127 5.40 -14.71 -1.02
C ILE A 127 4.23 -14.21 -1.87
N ILE A 128 4.21 -14.55 -3.17
CA ILE A 128 3.13 -14.17 -4.08
C ILE A 128 1.80 -14.82 -3.67
N ARG A 129 1.81 -16.11 -3.31
CA ARG A 129 0.60 -16.79 -2.82
C ARG A 129 0.06 -16.18 -1.53
N LEU A 130 0.92 -15.85 -0.57
CA LEU A 130 0.53 -15.18 0.67
C LEU A 130 -0.01 -13.77 0.40
N SER A 131 0.63 -13.02 -0.49
CA SER A 131 0.19 -11.66 -0.87
C SER A 131 -1.18 -11.70 -1.54
N ARG A 132 -1.39 -12.65 -2.47
CA ARG A 132 -2.70 -12.88 -3.07
C ARG A 132 -3.75 -13.25 -2.03
N PHE A 133 -3.40 -14.12 -1.08
CA PHE A 133 -4.30 -14.48 0.01
C PHE A 133 -4.72 -13.25 0.82
N VAL A 134 -3.78 -12.38 1.22
CA VAL A 134 -4.10 -11.15 1.95
C VAL A 134 -5.01 -10.24 1.12
N MET A 135 -4.69 -10.01 -0.15
CA MET A 135 -5.47 -9.12 -1.03
C MET A 135 -6.90 -9.63 -1.29
N GLN A 136 -7.09 -10.96 -1.33
CA GLN A 136 -8.37 -11.60 -1.63
C GLN A 136 -9.18 -11.99 -0.39
N ASN A 137 -8.74 -11.67 0.84
CA ASN A 137 -9.47 -12.08 2.05
C ASN A 137 -9.71 -10.88 2.98
N ASN A 138 -10.17 -9.78 2.40
CA ASN A 138 -10.47 -8.51 3.09
C ASN A 138 -11.94 -8.40 3.49
N TYR A 139 -12.44 -9.38 4.24
CA TYR A 139 -13.83 -9.40 4.68
C TYR A 139 -14.11 -8.35 5.76
N PHE A 140 -15.28 -7.72 5.69
CA PHE A 140 -15.75 -6.78 6.70
C PHE A 140 -17.26 -6.91 6.93
N SER A 141 -17.74 -6.36 8.05
CA SER A 141 -19.15 -6.22 8.35
C SER A 141 -19.62 -4.78 8.28
N TYR A 142 -20.85 -4.60 7.83
CA TYR A 142 -21.56 -3.33 7.87
C TYR A 142 -23.05 -3.57 8.08
N LYS A 143 -23.63 -2.94 9.12
CA LYS A 143 -25.05 -3.08 9.50
C LYS A 143 -25.53 -4.53 9.62
N GLY A 144 -24.72 -5.39 10.24
CA GLY A 144 -25.05 -6.80 10.45
C GLY A 144 -24.90 -7.70 9.21
N GLN A 145 -24.43 -7.15 8.08
CA GLN A 145 -24.17 -7.91 6.86
C GLN A 145 -22.67 -8.06 6.59
N TYR A 146 -22.30 -9.13 5.90
CA TYR A 146 -20.93 -9.49 5.55
C TYR A 146 -20.62 -9.13 4.10
N TYR A 147 -19.44 -8.57 3.88
CA TYR A 147 -18.95 -8.14 2.57
C TYR A 147 -17.53 -8.65 2.34
N HIS A 148 -17.20 -8.80 1.06
CA HIS A 148 -15.89 -9.19 0.55
C HIS A 148 -15.32 -8.08 -0.32
#